data_AF-A0A8T5G199-F1
#
_entry.id   AF-A0A8T5G199-F1
#
_cell.length_a   1.000
_cell.length_b   1.000
_cell.length_c   1.000
_cell.angle_alpha   90.00
_cell.angle_beta   90.00
_cell.angle_gamma   90.00
#
_symmetry.space_group_name_H-M   'P 1'
#
loop_
_entity.id
_entity.type
_entity.pdbx_description
1 polymer ?
#
loop_
_entity_poly.entity_id
_entity_poly.type
_entity_poly.pdbx_seq_one_letter_code
_entity_poly.pdbx_strand_id
1 'polypeptide(L)'
;MGKLTKVFSSFKIWVYIIFFIITLAAISPNPWNSGVAIRNVDLNSTAELSGIKSANPNEVPMVRERIISINGNEIKNVEDYNRILSTIKVDSSVNIVAEKSQFMRKDYNNYAFRAVGDQNLGMTVYEAPKSNIRLGLDLQGGTRVVLSPDEKLSKDDMDLLIDNLNQRINVLGLSDVIIRNSLDLTGNQFIIIEIAGANEKDVENILAKQGKFEAKIANDTVFRGGKEDITFVCRTSADCQGIDPQFGCQESAQGVVCRYYFQISISQNAANKFAETTNKITVLYDGGDPSGSLSEPIDFYLDDVKVQSLNIGGGLKGRPETSIAISVVGSGLSGVDARNDANDRMKQIQTLLITGSLPVKLNIIKTDSISPSLGKEFLQNAMLIGLLSIIAVTAIVILRYKKWKIAFPIITVITSEILLILGVAALLKQNIDIAGIAGIIVAIGTGVDDQIVITDETIGKDDDDEYKFLSWAQKLKKAFFIVFAAYAATVASMIPLLFAGAGLLKGFAVTTIIGVTNGVFITRPAFAKLMEILVSDDDKE
;
A
#
# COMPACT_ATOMS: atom_id res chain seq x y z
N MET A 1 -17.41 -43.99 -11.49
CA MET A 1 -18.25 -42.79 -11.68
C MET A 1 -19.03 -42.37 -10.41
N GLY A 2 -19.39 -43.27 -9.47
CA GLY A 2 -20.26 -42.92 -8.33
C GLY A 2 -19.64 -42.14 -7.14
N LYS A 3 -18.36 -42.32 -6.79
CA LYS A 3 -17.75 -41.57 -5.66
C LYS A 3 -17.45 -40.11 -6.01
N LEU A 4 -17.03 -39.82 -7.25
CA LEU A 4 -16.75 -38.45 -7.72
C LEU A 4 -18.03 -37.58 -7.76
N THR A 5 -19.16 -38.13 -8.22
CA THR A 5 -20.43 -37.38 -8.25
C THR A 5 -20.95 -37.07 -6.84
N LYS A 6 -20.73 -37.96 -5.86
CA LYS A 6 -21.02 -37.71 -4.44
C LYS A 6 -20.13 -36.61 -3.83
N VAL A 7 -18.88 -36.46 -4.29
CA VAL A 7 -17.98 -35.38 -3.85
C VAL A 7 -18.53 -34.02 -4.30
N PHE A 8 -18.87 -33.88 -5.58
CA PHE A 8 -19.35 -32.62 -6.14
C PHE A 8 -20.82 -32.28 -5.82
N SER A 9 -21.57 -33.17 -5.17
CA SER A 9 -22.92 -32.86 -4.66
C SER A 9 -22.92 -32.25 -3.26
N SER A 10 -21.79 -32.25 -2.56
CA SER A 10 -21.74 -31.69 -1.20
C SER A 10 -21.59 -30.16 -1.22
N PHE A 11 -22.49 -29.49 -0.49
CA PHE A 11 -22.39 -28.05 -0.23
C PHE A 11 -21.03 -27.64 0.36
N LYS A 12 -20.46 -28.41 1.30
CA LYS A 12 -19.17 -28.09 1.95
C LYS A 12 -18.02 -28.06 0.96
N ILE A 13 -18.02 -28.98 -0.01
CA ILE A 13 -17.00 -29.05 -1.06
C ILE A 13 -17.16 -27.89 -2.04
N TRP A 14 -18.39 -27.51 -2.37
CA TRP A 14 -18.67 -26.31 -3.18
C TRP A 14 -18.20 -25.02 -2.49
N VAL A 15 -18.45 -24.85 -1.20
CA VAL A 15 -17.93 -23.69 -0.44
C VAL A 15 -16.40 -23.62 -0.55
N TYR A 16 -15.72 -24.74 -0.33
CA TYR A 16 -14.26 -24.82 -0.47
C TYR A 16 -13.78 -24.47 -1.89
N ILE A 17 -14.41 -25.02 -2.95
CA ILE A 17 -14.05 -24.72 -4.34
C ILE A 17 -14.28 -23.24 -4.68
N ILE A 18 -15.42 -22.68 -4.28
CA ILE A 18 -15.75 -21.26 -4.53
C ILE A 18 -14.70 -20.36 -3.87
N PHE A 19 -14.39 -20.60 -2.59
CA PHE A 19 -13.36 -19.84 -1.87
C PHE A 19 -11.98 -20.00 -2.52
N PHE A 20 -11.65 -21.20 -2.99
CA PHE A 20 -10.39 -21.45 -3.69
C PHE A 20 -10.30 -20.66 -5.01
N ILE A 21 -11.39 -20.61 -5.80
CA ILE A 21 -11.44 -19.82 -7.05
C ILE A 21 -11.32 -18.32 -6.74
N ILE A 22 -12.07 -17.82 -5.74
CA ILE A 22 -11.99 -16.42 -5.29
C ILE A 22 -10.56 -16.08 -4.87
N THR A 23 -9.90 -17.01 -4.16
CA THR A 23 -8.52 -16.86 -3.71
C THR A 23 -7.55 -16.76 -4.89
N LEU A 24 -7.65 -17.64 -5.89
CA LEU A 24 -6.81 -17.56 -7.08
C LEU A 24 -7.01 -16.24 -7.83
N ALA A 25 -8.26 -15.81 -8.00
CA ALA A 25 -8.59 -14.53 -8.60
C ALA A 25 -8.08 -13.34 -7.76
N ALA A 26 -8.09 -13.44 -6.43
CA ALA A 26 -7.56 -12.40 -5.55
C ALA A 26 -6.04 -12.28 -5.64
N ILE A 27 -5.33 -13.40 -5.68
CA ILE A 27 -3.86 -13.45 -5.77
C ILE A 27 -3.41 -12.97 -7.15
N SER A 28 -3.97 -13.51 -8.23
CA SER A 28 -3.51 -13.21 -9.59
C SER A 28 -4.71 -13.10 -10.55
N PRO A 29 -5.42 -11.95 -10.56
CA PRO A 29 -6.50 -11.71 -11.51
C PRO A 29 -6.06 -11.79 -12.98
N ASN A 30 -4.80 -11.43 -13.26
CA ASN A 30 -4.20 -11.47 -14.59
C ASN A 30 -2.71 -11.93 -14.52
N PRO A 31 -2.43 -13.24 -14.52
CA PRO A 31 -1.06 -13.76 -14.36
C PRO A 31 -0.11 -13.43 -15.51
N TRP A 32 -0.65 -13.04 -16.67
CA TRP A 32 0.12 -12.65 -17.85
C TRP A 32 0.32 -11.14 -17.96
N ASN A 33 0.34 -10.44 -16.82
CA ASN A 33 0.62 -9.01 -16.77
C ASN A 33 2.02 -8.70 -17.34
N SER A 34 2.11 -7.70 -18.22
CA SER A 34 3.33 -7.27 -18.94
C SER A 34 3.57 -5.76 -18.80
N GLY A 35 4.74 -5.28 -19.21
CA GLY A 35 5.09 -3.86 -19.13
C GLY A 35 5.75 -3.50 -17.80
N VAL A 36 5.78 -2.20 -17.50
CA VAL A 36 6.45 -1.69 -16.30
C VAL A 36 5.50 -0.87 -15.45
N ALA A 37 5.40 -1.18 -14.16
CA ALA A 37 4.59 -0.42 -13.22
C ALA A 37 5.33 0.83 -12.77
N ILE A 38 4.62 1.95 -12.70
CA ILE A 38 5.16 3.20 -12.15
C ILE A 38 5.32 3.02 -10.64
N ARG A 39 6.51 3.28 -10.13
CA ARG A 39 6.81 3.25 -8.69
C ARG A 39 6.67 4.65 -8.10
N ASN A 40 7.43 5.59 -8.64
CA ASN A 40 7.47 6.98 -8.18
C ASN A 40 7.61 7.92 -9.38
N VAL A 41 7.10 9.13 -9.23
CA VAL A 41 7.27 10.25 -10.16
C VAL A 41 7.92 11.38 -9.36
N ASP A 42 9.00 11.93 -9.90
CA ASP A 42 9.76 12.99 -9.26
C ASP A 42 8.99 14.32 -9.34
N LEU A 43 9.09 15.15 -8.30
CA LEU A 43 8.42 16.45 -8.26
C LEU A 43 8.95 17.39 -9.35
N ASN A 44 8.04 18.14 -9.97
CA ASN A 44 8.28 19.03 -11.11
C ASN A 44 8.91 18.34 -12.32
N SER A 45 8.89 17.00 -12.37
CA SER A 45 9.34 16.26 -13.55
C SER A 45 8.38 16.46 -14.72
N THR A 46 8.90 16.21 -15.92
CA THR A 46 8.08 16.19 -17.13
C THR A 46 6.90 15.22 -17.01
N ALA A 47 7.11 14.06 -16.35
CA ALA A 47 6.04 13.10 -16.09
C ALA A 47 4.96 13.64 -15.14
N GLU A 48 5.32 14.27 -14.03
CA GLU A 48 4.35 14.85 -13.08
C GLU A 48 3.54 15.98 -13.72
N LEU A 49 4.22 16.88 -14.45
CA LEU A 49 3.59 17.99 -15.15
C LEU A 49 2.61 17.52 -16.24
N SER A 50 2.80 16.30 -16.74
CA SER A 50 1.92 15.65 -17.71
C SER A 50 0.73 14.91 -17.07
N GLY A 51 0.63 14.93 -15.74
CA GLY A 51 -0.45 14.31 -14.97
C GLY A 51 -0.16 12.87 -14.54
N ILE A 52 1.05 12.34 -14.77
CA ILE A 52 1.45 11.03 -14.25
C ILE A 52 1.68 11.17 -12.74
N LYS A 53 1.07 10.29 -11.94
CA LYS A 53 1.16 10.31 -10.47
C LYS A 53 1.99 9.15 -9.94
N SER A 54 2.67 9.35 -8.81
CA SER A 54 3.30 8.26 -8.06
C SER A 54 2.28 7.22 -7.64
N ALA A 55 2.69 5.95 -7.62
CA ALA A 55 1.80 4.87 -7.20
C ALA A 55 1.42 5.03 -5.73
N ASN A 56 0.15 4.83 -5.41
CA ASN A 56 -0.28 4.81 -4.01
C ASN A 56 0.28 3.54 -3.33
N PRO A 57 1.09 3.67 -2.25
CA PRO A 57 1.69 2.52 -1.58
C PRO A 57 0.66 1.53 -1.01
N ASN A 58 -0.57 1.99 -0.74
CA ASN A 58 -1.68 1.20 -0.20
C ASN A 58 -2.59 0.56 -1.26
N GLU A 59 -2.37 0.84 -2.55
CA GLU A 59 -3.03 0.10 -3.63
C GLU A 59 -2.45 -1.31 -3.73
N VAL A 60 -3.27 -2.27 -4.17
CA VAL A 60 -2.77 -3.62 -4.47
C VAL A 60 -1.85 -3.57 -5.69
N PRO A 61 -0.77 -4.37 -5.73
CA PRO A 61 0.24 -4.26 -6.77
C PRO A 61 -0.31 -4.27 -8.21
N MET A 62 -1.27 -5.14 -8.54
CA MET A 62 -1.75 -5.29 -9.92
C MET A 62 -2.73 -4.19 -10.37
N VAL A 63 -3.10 -3.28 -9.47
CA VAL A 63 -3.94 -2.11 -9.79
C VAL A 63 -3.09 -0.86 -10.09
N ARG A 64 -1.78 -0.91 -9.79
CA ARG A 64 -0.86 0.18 -10.09
C ARG A 64 -0.81 0.44 -11.59
N GLU A 65 -0.72 1.71 -11.95
CA GLU A 65 -0.64 2.13 -13.34
C GLU A 65 0.67 1.64 -13.97
N ARG A 66 0.56 1.04 -15.16
CA ARG A 66 1.68 0.42 -15.86
C ARG A 66 1.83 1.01 -17.25
N ILE A 67 3.07 1.27 -17.64
CA ILE A 67 3.44 1.70 -18.97
C ILE A 67 3.50 0.48 -19.88
N ILE A 68 2.73 0.52 -20.97
CA ILE A 68 2.64 -0.56 -21.96
C ILE A 68 3.28 -0.17 -23.29
N SER A 69 3.39 1.13 -23.60
CA SER A 69 4.18 1.58 -24.75
C SER A 69 4.71 3.00 -24.58
N ILE A 70 5.83 3.28 -25.23
CA ILE A 70 6.40 4.63 -25.38
C ILE A 70 6.69 4.88 -26.86
N ASN A 71 6.16 5.97 -27.41
CA ASN A 71 6.26 6.33 -28.82
C ASN A 71 5.80 5.21 -29.78
N GLY A 72 4.79 4.43 -29.37
CA GLY A 72 4.28 3.28 -30.12
C GLY A 72 5.12 2.01 -30.01
N ASN A 73 6.26 2.04 -29.32
CA ASN A 73 7.06 0.84 -29.04
C ASN A 73 6.51 0.13 -27.80
N GLU A 74 6.16 -1.14 -27.95
CA GLU A 74 5.66 -1.99 -26.86
C GLU A 74 6.74 -2.19 -25.78
N ILE A 75 6.32 -2.09 -24.52
CA ILE A 75 7.18 -2.33 -23.35
C ILE A 75 6.67 -3.59 -22.66
N LYS A 76 7.53 -4.61 -22.56
CA LYS A 76 7.18 -5.86 -21.88
C LYS A 76 7.83 -6.01 -20.51
N ASN A 77 8.98 -5.37 -20.31
CA ASN A 77 9.80 -5.46 -19.12
C ASN A 77 10.64 -4.17 -18.94
N VAL A 78 11.41 -4.11 -17.86
CA VAL A 78 12.26 -2.95 -17.54
C VAL A 78 13.41 -2.77 -18.53
N GLU A 79 13.92 -3.84 -19.12
CA GLU A 79 14.97 -3.77 -20.16
C GLU A 79 14.47 -3.06 -21.42
N ASP A 80 13.26 -3.38 -21.88
CA ASP A 80 12.61 -2.71 -23.00
C ASP A 80 12.39 -1.23 -22.70
N TYR A 81 11.94 -0.90 -21.49
CA TYR A 81 11.75 0.47 -21.04
C TYR A 81 13.06 1.27 -21.11
N ASN A 82 14.14 0.75 -20.51
CA ASN A 82 15.45 1.41 -20.50
C ASN A 82 16.02 1.56 -21.92
N ARG A 83 15.87 0.52 -22.76
CA ARG A 83 16.29 0.55 -24.16
C ARG A 83 15.55 1.64 -24.92
N ILE A 84 14.22 1.75 -24.79
CA ILE A 84 13.44 2.79 -25.47
C ILE A 84 13.81 4.18 -24.95
N LEU A 85 13.95 4.36 -23.63
CA LEU A 85 14.36 5.64 -23.05
C LEU A 85 15.67 6.16 -23.63
N SER A 86 16.68 5.29 -23.78
CA SER A 86 17.97 5.67 -24.36
C SER A 86 17.91 6.16 -25.82
N THR A 87 16.82 5.89 -26.54
CA THR A 87 16.59 6.36 -27.92
C THR A 87 15.88 7.72 -27.99
N ILE A 88 15.31 8.19 -26.87
CA ILE A 88 14.58 9.45 -26.81
C ILE A 88 15.60 10.60 -26.85
N LYS A 89 15.42 11.50 -27.81
CA LYS A 89 16.24 12.71 -27.92
C LYS A 89 15.66 13.81 -27.04
N VAL A 90 16.53 14.65 -26.48
CA VAL A 90 16.12 15.91 -25.81
C VAL A 90 15.26 16.74 -26.78
N ASP A 91 14.23 17.40 -26.25
CA ASP A 91 13.22 18.19 -26.97
C ASP A 91 12.34 17.42 -27.97
N SER A 92 12.43 16.09 -28.02
CA SER A 92 11.51 15.27 -28.81
C SER A 92 10.18 15.05 -28.09
N SER A 93 9.12 14.83 -28.86
CA SER A 93 7.81 14.45 -28.32
C SER A 93 7.87 13.02 -27.80
N VAL A 94 7.39 12.81 -26.59
CA VAL A 94 7.21 11.51 -25.94
C VAL A 94 5.72 11.28 -25.76
N ASN A 95 5.23 10.14 -26.23
CA ASN A 95 3.87 9.68 -26.02
C ASN A 95 3.91 8.36 -25.23
N ILE A 96 3.33 8.36 -24.04
CA ILE A 96 3.26 7.21 -23.14
C ILE A 96 1.83 6.71 -23.12
N VAL A 97 1.65 5.43 -23.43
CA VAL A 97 0.38 4.74 -23.17
C VAL A 97 0.54 3.96 -21.87
N ALA A 98 -0.27 4.31 -20.89
CA ALA A 98 -0.35 3.62 -19.62
C ALA A 98 -1.71 2.94 -19.46
N GLU A 99 -1.73 1.81 -18.77
CA GLU A 99 -2.94 1.08 -18.40
C GLU A 99 -3.06 1.06 -16.88
N LYS A 100 -4.21 1.50 -16.36
CA LYS A 100 -4.58 1.29 -14.96
C LYS A 100 -5.70 0.26 -14.91
N SER A 101 -5.42 -0.90 -14.30
CA SER A 101 -6.41 -1.97 -14.15
C SER A 101 -7.13 -1.81 -12.82
N GLN A 102 -8.47 -1.69 -12.84
CA GLN A 102 -9.29 -1.78 -11.64
C GLN A 102 -10.25 -2.96 -11.78
N PHE A 103 -9.97 -4.03 -11.04
CA PHE A 103 -10.70 -5.31 -11.17
C PHE A 103 -10.68 -5.81 -12.63
N MET A 104 -11.85 -5.96 -13.26
CA MET A 104 -12.00 -6.43 -14.65
C MET A 104 -11.99 -5.29 -15.68
N ARG A 105 -11.93 -4.02 -15.23
CA ARG A 105 -11.91 -2.84 -16.09
C ARG A 105 -10.48 -2.38 -16.33
N LYS A 106 -10.18 -2.08 -17.59
CA LYS A 106 -8.90 -1.49 -18.02
C LYS A 106 -9.17 -0.08 -18.50
N ASP A 107 -8.53 0.89 -17.84
CA ASP A 107 -8.55 2.27 -18.27
C ASP A 107 -7.18 2.59 -18.87
N TYR A 108 -7.18 3.22 -20.05
CA TYR A 108 -5.98 3.58 -20.79
C TYR A 108 -5.77 5.09 -20.73
N ASN A 109 -4.60 5.51 -20.26
CA ASN A 109 -4.19 6.90 -20.21
C ASN A 109 -3.11 7.14 -21.26
N ASN A 110 -3.26 8.23 -22.03
CA ASN A 110 -2.27 8.67 -23.00
C ASN A 110 -1.67 9.98 -22.51
N TYR A 111 -0.37 9.95 -22.21
CA TYR A 111 0.37 11.13 -21.76
C TYR A 111 1.30 11.58 -22.88
N ALA A 112 1.21 12.85 -23.28
CA ALA A 112 2.04 13.41 -24.33
C ALA A 112 2.78 14.65 -23.81
N PHE A 113 4.10 14.65 -23.93
CA PHE A 113 4.95 15.74 -23.45
C PHE A 113 6.27 15.83 -24.23
N ARG A 114 7.00 16.92 -24.06
CA ARG A 114 8.34 17.08 -24.62
C ARG A 114 9.37 16.59 -23.61
N ALA A 115 10.32 15.77 -24.03
CA ALA A 115 11.44 15.38 -23.16
C ALA A 115 12.32 16.60 -22.87
N VAL A 116 12.28 17.11 -21.63
CA VAL A 116 13.10 18.25 -21.19
C VAL A 116 14.21 17.74 -20.26
N GLY A 117 15.47 18.05 -20.57
CA GLY A 117 16.62 17.71 -19.72
C GLY A 117 17.26 16.35 -20.00
N ASP A 118 17.76 15.70 -18.94
CA ASP A 118 18.47 14.41 -18.99
C ASP A 118 17.53 13.28 -19.46
N GLN A 119 18.05 12.15 -19.95
CA GLN A 119 17.25 11.04 -20.53
C GLN A 119 16.25 10.37 -19.55
N ASN A 120 16.16 10.84 -18.31
CA ASN A 120 15.21 10.39 -17.30
C ASN A 120 13.93 11.22 -17.37
N LEU A 121 12.78 10.55 -17.58
CA LEU A 121 11.47 11.20 -17.60
C LEU A 121 10.99 11.64 -16.21
N GLY A 122 11.84 11.48 -15.18
CA GLY A 122 11.51 11.72 -13.77
C GLY A 122 10.56 10.66 -13.23
N MET A 123 10.72 9.42 -13.67
CA MET A 123 9.92 8.28 -13.22
C MET A 123 10.82 7.13 -12.82
N THR A 124 10.52 6.53 -11.68
CA THR A 124 11.06 5.23 -11.30
C THR A 124 10.02 4.16 -11.63
N VAL A 125 10.43 3.10 -12.33
CA VAL A 125 9.56 1.98 -12.73
C VAL A 125 10.11 0.64 -12.26
N TYR A 126 9.26 -0.38 -12.23
CA TYR A 126 9.65 -1.76 -11.96
C TYR A 126 8.81 -2.74 -12.80
N GLU A 127 9.21 -4.01 -12.82
CA GLU A 127 8.47 -5.06 -13.53
C GLU A 127 6.99 -5.08 -13.13
N ALA A 128 6.10 -5.17 -14.12
CA ALA A 128 4.67 -5.25 -13.85
C ALA A 128 4.37 -6.44 -12.91
N PRO A 129 3.69 -6.20 -11.77
CA PRO A 129 3.43 -7.24 -10.80
C PRO A 129 2.48 -8.30 -11.37
N LYS A 130 2.78 -9.56 -11.09
CA LYS A 130 1.98 -10.75 -11.48
C LYS A 130 1.08 -11.26 -10.37
N SER A 131 1.18 -10.68 -9.18
CA SER A 131 0.43 -11.06 -7.99
C SER A 131 0.07 -9.83 -7.16
N ASN A 132 -1.08 -9.87 -6.48
CA ASN A 132 -1.51 -8.89 -5.50
C ASN A 132 -0.93 -9.13 -4.10
N ILE A 133 -0.12 -10.18 -3.91
CA ILE A 133 0.58 -10.42 -2.65
C ILE A 133 1.57 -9.27 -2.42
N ARG A 134 1.36 -8.53 -1.32
CA ARG A 134 2.29 -7.49 -0.88
C ARG A 134 3.33 -8.16 0.00
N LEU A 135 4.61 -7.93 -0.32
CA LEU A 135 5.71 -8.44 0.48
C LEU A 135 6.14 -7.35 1.47
N GLY A 136 6.47 -7.75 2.69
CA GLY A 136 7.04 -6.87 3.70
C GLY A 136 8.48 -6.51 3.38
N LEU A 137 8.98 -5.48 4.06
CA LEU A 137 10.34 -4.98 3.90
C LEU A 137 11.39 -6.09 4.05
N ASP A 138 11.18 -7.01 4.98
CA ASP A 138 12.12 -8.10 5.27
C ASP A 138 12.33 -9.05 4.07
N LEU A 139 11.40 -9.05 3.11
CA LEU A 139 11.46 -9.86 1.88
C LEU A 139 11.87 -9.03 0.65
N GLN A 140 11.58 -7.73 0.66
CA GLN A 140 11.91 -6.82 -0.46
C GLN A 140 13.28 -6.13 -0.29
N GLY A 141 13.76 -6.03 0.95
CA GLY A 141 14.87 -5.18 1.38
C GLY A 141 14.49 -3.70 1.48
N GLY A 142 15.21 -2.99 2.34
CA GLY A 142 15.11 -1.57 2.62
C GLY A 142 15.28 -1.28 4.10
N THR A 143 14.78 -0.13 4.54
CA THR A 143 14.93 0.36 5.93
C THR A 143 13.58 0.52 6.62
N ARG A 144 13.47 0.02 7.84
CA ARG A 144 12.35 0.25 8.76
C ARG A 144 12.82 1.16 9.89
N VAL A 145 12.08 2.23 10.13
CA VAL A 145 12.30 3.15 11.25
C VAL A 145 11.07 3.18 12.13
N VAL A 146 11.27 3.02 13.43
CA VAL A 146 10.24 3.15 14.46
C VAL A 146 10.45 4.46 15.19
N LEU A 147 9.49 5.37 15.06
CA LEU A 147 9.47 6.67 15.70
C LEU A 147 8.45 6.70 16.84
N SER A 148 8.74 7.46 17.90
CA SER A 148 7.79 7.81 18.95
C SER A 148 7.67 9.33 19.03
N PRO A 149 6.46 9.92 19.08
CA PRO A 149 6.30 11.32 19.44
C PRO A 149 6.68 11.52 20.91
N ASP A 150 7.23 12.70 21.22
CA ASP A 150 7.58 13.10 22.60
C ASP A 150 6.35 13.29 23.51
N GLU A 151 5.18 13.52 22.91
CA GLU A 151 3.91 13.69 23.62
C GLU A 151 2.77 12.92 22.93
N LYS A 152 1.71 12.65 23.69
CA LYS A 152 0.53 11.97 23.15
C LYS A 152 -0.22 12.90 22.21
N LEU A 153 -0.43 12.44 20.98
CA LEU A 153 -1.14 13.17 19.95
C LEU A 153 -2.61 12.77 19.88
N SER A 154 -3.46 13.75 19.52
CA SER A 154 -4.80 13.47 19.05
C SER A 154 -4.75 12.69 17.72
N LYS A 155 -5.87 12.10 17.31
CA LYS A 155 -5.92 11.39 16.02
C LYS A 155 -5.63 12.33 14.85
N ASP A 156 -6.20 13.54 14.88
CA ASP A 156 -6.03 14.52 13.82
C ASP A 156 -4.59 15.02 13.73
N ASP A 157 -3.92 15.22 14.87
CA ASP A 157 -2.49 15.60 14.90
C ASP A 157 -1.58 14.47 14.42
N MET A 158 -1.93 13.22 14.73
CA MET A 158 -1.21 12.05 14.25
C MET A 158 -1.36 11.88 12.73
N ASP A 159 -2.58 12.07 12.21
CA ASP A 159 -2.84 12.01 10.76
C ASP A 159 -2.09 13.15 10.04
N LEU A 160 -2.10 14.37 10.61
CA LEU A 160 -1.31 15.51 10.12
C LEU A 160 0.21 15.19 10.10
N LEU A 161 0.71 14.59 11.17
CA LEU A 161 2.11 14.20 11.29
C LEU A 161 2.51 13.17 10.24
N ILE A 162 1.66 12.17 10.00
CA ILE A 162 1.86 11.14 8.96
C ILE A 162 1.85 11.78 7.57
N ASP A 163 0.89 12.67 7.29
CA ASP A 163 0.84 13.41 6.02
C ASP A 163 2.12 14.23 5.80
N ASN A 164 2.59 14.92 6.83
CA ASN A 164 3.83 15.70 6.78
C ASN A 164 5.05 14.82 6.49
N LEU A 165 5.16 13.67 7.16
CA LEU A 165 6.25 12.71 6.92
C LEU A 165 6.19 12.14 5.50
N ASN A 166 5.00 11.76 5.02
CA ASN A 166 4.80 11.29 3.65
C ASN A 166 5.26 12.33 2.63
N GLN A 167 4.85 13.60 2.77
CA GLN A 167 5.26 14.66 1.85
C GLN A 167 6.77 14.86 1.84
N ARG A 168 7.41 14.92 3.02
CA ARG A 168 8.87 15.09 3.12
C ARG A 168 9.63 13.94 2.46
N ILE A 169 9.22 12.71 2.73
CA ILE A 169 9.87 11.53 2.18
C ILE A 169 9.71 11.50 0.64
N ASN A 170 8.53 11.85 0.12
CA ASN A 170 8.29 11.96 -1.32
C ASN A 170 9.16 13.04 -1.97
N VAL A 171 9.30 14.21 -1.33
CA VAL A 171 10.16 15.31 -1.83
C VAL A 171 11.62 14.88 -1.96
N LEU A 172 12.06 13.98 -1.08
CA LEU A 172 13.43 13.46 -1.07
C LEU A 172 13.63 12.29 -2.04
N GLY A 173 12.64 11.99 -2.87
CA GLY A 173 12.71 10.97 -3.93
C GLY A 173 12.68 9.53 -3.40
N LEU A 174 12.37 9.34 -2.12
CA LEU A 174 12.27 8.01 -1.54
C LEU A 174 10.96 7.36 -1.99
N SER A 175 11.07 6.13 -2.49
CA SER A 175 9.99 5.41 -3.16
C SER A 175 9.41 4.29 -2.30
N ASP A 176 8.18 3.85 -2.59
CA ASP A 176 7.50 2.71 -1.94
C ASP A 176 7.52 2.79 -0.40
N VAL A 177 7.12 3.95 0.13
CA VAL A 177 7.12 4.24 1.55
C VAL A 177 5.79 3.78 2.17
N ILE A 178 5.87 3.06 3.27
CA ILE A 178 4.69 2.65 4.04
C ILE A 178 4.83 3.26 5.44
N ILE A 179 3.97 4.23 5.74
CA ILE A 179 3.85 4.81 7.08
C ILE A 179 2.62 4.24 7.77
N ARG A 180 2.78 3.74 9.00
CA ARG A 180 1.70 3.18 9.81
C ARG A 180 1.79 3.71 11.24
N ASN A 181 0.65 4.00 11.85
CA ASN A 181 0.60 4.15 13.30
C ASN A 181 0.51 2.77 13.97
N SER A 182 1.06 2.68 15.18
CA SER A 182 0.87 1.54 16.07
C SER A 182 0.72 2.03 17.50
N LEU A 183 -0.04 1.29 18.29
CA LEU A 183 -0.14 1.46 19.75
C LEU A 183 0.42 0.22 20.41
N ASP A 184 1.10 0.39 21.55
CA ASP A 184 1.37 -0.75 22.44
C ASP A 184 0.25 -0.96 23.46
N LEU A 185 0.36 -2.04 24.25
CA LEU A 185 -0.59 -2.38 25.31
C LEU A 185 -0.64 -1.36 26.46
N THR A 186 0.35 -0.46 26.56
CA THR A 186 0.41 0.60 27.57
C THR A 186 -0.12 1.95 27.06
N GLY A 187 -0.48 2.01 25.77
CA GLY A 187 -1.01 3.20 25.12
C GLY A 187 0.06 4.17 24.62
N ASN A 188 1.31 3.73 24.44
CA ASN A 188 2.33 4.53 23.75
C ASN A 188 2.09 4.48 22.24
N GLN A 189 2.31 5.61 21.58
CA GLN A 189 2.12 5.79 20.14
C GLN A 189 3.44 5.60 19.41
N PHE A 190 3.40 4.84 18.31
CA PHE A 190 4.54 4.62 17.44
C PHE A 190 4.15 4.93 16.00
N ILE A 191 5.12 5.41 15.22
CA ILE A 191 5.03 5.56 13.77
C ILE A 191 6.09 4.66 13.16
N ILE A 192 5.65 3.69 12.37
CA ILE A 192 6.53 2.77 11.66
C ILE A 192 6.61 3.25 10.22
N ILE A 193 7.82 3.53 9.76
CA ILE A 193 8.12 3.95 8.39
C ILE A 193 8.94 2.85 7.76
N GLU A 194 8.43 2.23 6.70
CA GLU A 194 9.15 1.24 5.90
C GLU A 194 9.45 1.83 4.53
N ILE A 195 10.71 1.81 4.10
CA ILE A 195 11.16 2.40 2.84
C ILE A 195 11.93 1.34 2.08
N ALA A 196 11.35 0.85 0.98
CA ALA A 196 11.96 -0.20 0.17
C ALA A 196 13.24 0.31 -0.51
N GLY A 197 14.31 -0.47 -0.45
CA GLY A 197 15.57 -0.18 -1.14
C GLY A 197 16.38 1.02 -0.63
N ALA A 198 15.94 1.70 0.43
CA ALA A 198 16.70 2.79 1.04
C ALA A 198 17.67 2.28 2.13
N ASN A 199 18.77 3.01 2.33
CA ASN A 199 19.77 2.75 3.38
C ASN A 199 19.40 3.47 4.69
N GLU A 200 19.72 2.85 5.82
CA GLU A 200 19.48 3.32 7.18
C GLU A 200 19.98 4.75 7.40
N LYS A 201 21.25 5.02 7.07
CA LYS A 201 21.84 6.34 7.30
C LYS A 201 21.15 7.45 6.51
N ASP A 202 20.72 7.17 5.30
CA ASP A 202 20.06 8.16 4.45
C ASP A 202 18.68 8.46 5.03
N VAL A 203 17.94 7.42 5.42
CA VAL A 203 16.62 7.55 6.02
C VAL A 203 16.70 8.25 7.38
N GLU A 204 17.63 7.88 8.25
CA GLU A 204 17.80 8.53 9.55
C GLU A 204 18.13 10.01 9.41
N ASN A 205 19.06 10.37 8.52
CA ASN A 205 19.41 11.77 8.26
C ASN A 205 18.22 12.59 7.73
N ILE A 206 17.33 11.95 6.99
CA ILE A 206 16.12 12.55 6.44
C ILE A 206 15.06 12.74 7.54
N LEU A 207 14.81 11.71 8.33
CA LEU A 207 13.77 11.71 9.37
C LEU A 207 14.17 12.49 10.62
N ALA A 208 15.45 12.53 10.96
CA ALA A 208 15.96 13.23 12.15
C ALA A 208 16.01 14.76 11.97
N LYS A 209 16.08 15.25 10.72
CA LYS A 209 16.02 16.69 10.45
C LYS A 209 14.61 17.21 10.67
N GLN A 210 14.48 18.32 11.40
CA GLN A 210 13.25 19.11 11.38
C GLN A 210 13.11 19.73 9.99
N GLY A 211 11.99 19.43 9.31
CA GLY A 211 11.73 19.93 7.97
C GLY A 211 11.73 21.46 7.93
N LYS A 212 12.32 22.06 6.89
CA LYS A 212 12.42 23.51 6.71
C LYS A 212 11.60 23.91 5.49
N PHE A 213 10.43 24.53 5.72
CA PHE A 213 9.64 25.15 4.66
C PHE A 213 10.02 26.63 4.48
N GLU A 214 10.30 27.03 3.25
CA GLU A 214 10.56 28.43 2.88
C GLU A 214 9.78 28.81 1.62
N ALA A 215 9.09 29.95 1.66
CA ALA A 215 8.57 30.58 0.47
C ALA A 215 9.53 31.69 0.03
N LYS A 216 9.97 31.64 -1.23
CA LYS A 216 10.95 32.56 -1.82
C LYS A 216 10.36 33.25 -3.05
N ILE A 217 10.68 34.52 -3.23
CA ILE A 217 10.41 35.23 -4.48
C ILE A 217 11.76 35.65 -5.04
N ALA A 218 12.05 35.24 -6.28
CA ALA A 218 13.41 35.20 -6.82
C ALA A 218 14.37 34.45 -5.86
N ASN A 219 15.18 35.14 -5.07
CA ASN A 219 16.08 34.53 -4.07
C ASN A 219 15.79 34.98 -2.62
N ASP A 220 14.79 35.83 -2.40
CA ASP A 220 14.46 36.35 -1.09
C ASP A 220 13.40 35.48 -0.40
N THR A 221 13.74 34.89 0.75
CA THR A 221 12.76 34.19 1.60
C THR A 221 11.77 35.19 2.16
N VAL A 222 10.51 35.14 1.74
CA VAL A 222 9.44 36.06 2.17
C VAL A 222 8.73 35.59 3.43
N PHE A 223 8.56 34.28 3.62
CA PHE A 223 8.04 33.70 4.86
C PHE A 223 8.46 32.24 5.03
N ARG A 224 8.46 31.77 6.27
CA ARG A 224 8.82 30.40 6.66
C ARG A 224 7.67 29.65 7.32
N GLY A 225 7.71 28.33 7.19
CA GLY A 225 6.69 27.45 7.77
C GLY A 225 6.90 27.20 9.24
N GLY A 226 5.93 26.52 9.85
CA GLY A 226 5.91 26.27 11.29
C GLY A 226 5.51 27.50 12.10
N LYS A 227 5.82 27.52 13.41
CA LYS A 227 5.37 28.57 14.35
C LYS A 227 6.04 29.95 14.16
N GLU A 228 6.83 30.14 13.10
CA GLU A 228 7.57 31.39 12.84
C GLU A 228 6.69 32.40 12.08
N ASP A 229 6.42 32.16 10.80
CA ASP A 229 5.67 33.10 9.96
C ASP A 229 4.27 32.64 9.57
N ILE A 230 4.03 31.35 9.33
CA ILE A 230 2.69 30.85 8.99
C ILE A 230 1.91 30.58 10.28
N THR A 231 0.91 31.42 10.56
CA THR A 231 0.14 31.37 11.81
C THR A 231 -1.12 30.51 11.70
N PHE A 232 -1.66 30.34 10.49
CA PHE A 232 -2.85 29.54 10.24
C PHE A 232 -2.90 29.03 8.80
N VAL A 233 -3.37 27.80 8.62
CA VAL A 233 -3.69 27.21 7.31
C VAL A 233 -5.09 26.63 7.38
N CYS A 234 -6.01 27.15 6.56
CA CYS A 234 -7.37 26.62 6.51
C CYS A 234 -7.37 25.19 5.94
N ARG A 235 -7.93 24.22 6.67
CA ARG A 235 -8.00 22.79 6.26
C ARG A 235 -9.38 22.15 6.34
N THR A 236 -10.28 22.68 7.17
CA THR A 236 -11.53 21.99 7.51
C THR A 236 -12.78 22.85 7.36
N SER A 237 -12.70 24.17 7.55
CA SER A 237 -13.88 25.03 7.43
C SER A 237 -14.18 25.36 5.97
N ALA A 238 -15.44 25.17 5.57
CA ALA A 238 -15.92 25.56 4.24
C ALA A 238 -15.90 27.08 4.00
N ASP A 239 -15.76 27.88 5.08
CA ASP A 239 -15.73 29.34 4.99
C ASP A 239 -14.39 29.88 4.45
N CYS A 240 -13.33 29.08 4.51
CA CYS A 240 -11.97 29.51 4.14
C CYS A 240 -11.28 28.57 3.14
N GLN A 241 -11.98 27.55 2.63
CA GLN A 241 -11.54 26.71 1.52
C GLN A 241 -12.72 26.16 0.74
N GLY A 242 -12.51 25.82 -0.52
CA GLY A 242 -13.50 25.14 -1.34
C GLY A 242 -13.31 25.39 -2.82
N ILE A 243 -14.36 25.10 -3.60
CA ILE A 243 -14.41 25.48 -5.01
C ILE A 243 -14.41 27.01 -5.08
N ASP A 244 -13.55 27.57 -5.93
CA ASP A 244 -13.50 28.99 -6.20
C ASP A 244 -14.86 29.47 -6.71
N PRO A 245 -15.53 30.41 -6.01
CA PRO A 245 -16.89 30.81 -6.35
C PRO A 245 -16.98 31.62 -7.66
N GLN A 246 -15.86 32.18 -8.13
CA GLN A 246 -15.82 32.96 -9.37
C GLN A 246 -15.57 32.08 -10.58
N PHE A 247 -14.67 31.10 -10.47
CA PHE A 247 -14.26 30.27 -11.60
C PHE A 247 -14.95 28.91 -11.65
N GLY A 248 -15.20 28.30 -10.49
CA GLY A 248 -15.87 27.01 -10.40
C GLY A 248 -15.15 25.87 -11.14
N CYS A 249 -15.95 24.97 -11.71
CA CYS A 249 -15.48 23.95 -12.64
C CYS A 249 -15.97 24.30 -14.06
N GLN A 250 -15.07 24.23 -15.04
CA GLN A 250 -15.32 24.59 -16.43
C GLN A 250 -14.89 23.46 -17.37
N GLU A 251 -15.57 23.33 -18.50
CA GLU A 251 -15.14 22.43 -19.57
C GLU A 251 -13.93 23.03 -20.30
N SER A 252 -12.99 22.15 -20.64
CA SER A 252 -11.77 22.42 -21.39
C SER A 252 -11.68 21.43 -22.56
N ALA A 253 -10.89 21.77 -23.58
CA ALA A 253 -10.64 20.89 -24.73
C ALA A 253 -10.10 19.49 -24.34
N GLN A 254 -9.57 19.35 -23.13
CA GLN A 254 -8.94 18.14 -22.60
C GLN A 254 -9.73 17.50 -21.42
N GLY A 255 -10.94 17.98 -21.12
CA GLY A 255 -11.78 17.45 -20.03
C GLY A 255 -12.44 18.53 -19.20
N VAL A 256 -12.52 18.34 -17.88
CA VAL A 256 -13.03 19.32 -16.92
C VAL A 256 -11.88 19.87 -16.09
N VAL A 257 -11.89 21.16 -15.82
CA VAL A 257 -10.93 21.85 -14.95
C VAL A 257 -11.70 22.48 -13.80
N CYS A 258 -11.24 22.28 -12.57
CA CYS A 258 -11.83 22.87 -11.38
C CYS A 258 -10.81 23.74 -10.66
N ARG A 259 -11.23 24.94 -10.26
CA ARG A 259 -10.42 25.82 -9.41
C ARG A 259 -10.91 25.73 -7.97
N TYR A 260 -9.99 25.45 -7.06
CA TYR A 260 -10.19 25.50 -5.61
C TYR A 260 -9.40 26.67 -5.05
N TYR A 261 -9.76 27.09 -3.84
CA TYR A 261 -8.98 28.02 -3.06
C TYR A 261 -8.93 27.59 -1.59
N PHE A 262 -7.93 28.08 -0.88
CA PHE A 262 -7.89 28.06 0.58
C PHE A 262 -7.14 29.28 1.10
N GLN A 263 -7.43 29.69 2.33
CA GLN A 263 -6.79 30.84 2.96
C GLN A 263 -5.68 30.41 3.93
N ILE A 264 -4.63 31.22 3.99
CA ILE A 264 -3.59 31.15 5.02
C ILE A 264 -3.46 32.49 5.73
N SER A 265 -2.97 32.45 6.97
CA SER A 265 -2.55 33.64 7.69
C SER A 265 -1.05 33.60 7.93
N ILE A 266 -0.40 34.73 7.69
CA ILE A 266 1.03 34.93 7.98
C ILE A 266 1.23 36.03 9.03
N SER A 267 2.39 36.02 9.66
CA SER A 267 2.81 37.02 10.64
C SER A 267 2.87 38.41 9.99
N GLN A 268 2.69 39.47 10.80
CA GLN A 268 2.82 40.84 10.29
C GLN A 268 4.23 41.11 9.71
N ASN A 269 5.26 40.50 10.30
CA ASN A 269 6.63 40.63 9.84
C ASN A 269 6.81 40.02 8.44
N ALA A 270 6.27 38.81 8.23
CA ALA A 270 6.23 38.15 6.94
C ALA A 270 5.42 38.95 5.90
N ALA A 271 4.26 39.49 6.28
CA ALA A 271 3.44 40.32 5.40
C ALA A 271 4.19 41.57 4.93
N ASN A 272 4.90 42.25 5.83
CA ASN A 272 5.72 43.41 5.49
C ASN A 272 6.87 43.03 4.55
N LYS A 273 7.58 41.93 4.84
CA LYS A 273 8.67 41.44 3.99
C LYS A 273 8.18 41.07 2.59
N PHE A 274 7.04 40.36 2.51
CA PHE A 274 6.39 40.03 1.25
C PHE A 274 6.03 41.29 0.45
N ALA A 275 5.47 42.31 1.10
CA ALA A 275 5.15 43.59 0.47
C ALA A 275 6.41 44.28 -0.09
N GLU A 276 7.47 44.38 0.70
CA GLU A 276 8.74 45.00 0.29
C GLU A 276 9.39 44.29 -0.91
N THR A 277 9.38 42.96 -0.92
CA THR A 277 9.90 42.15 -2.02
C THR A 277 9.05 42.34 -3.27
N THR A 278 7.72 42.21 -3.16
CA THR A 278 6.81 42.33 -4.32
C THR A 278 6.74 43.74 -4.91
N ASN A 279 6.98 44.79 -4.12
CA ASN A 279 6.97 46.17 -4.61
C ASN A 279 7.99 46.41 -5.75
N LYS A 280 9.08 45.63 -5.77
CA LYS A 280 10.16 45.71 -6.77
C LYS A 280 9.84 44.96 -8.07
N ILE A 281 8.72 44.23 -8.12
CA ILE A 281 8.41 43.27 -9.19
C ILE A 281 7.41 43.89 -10.17
N THR A 282 7.55 43.60 -11.46
CA THR A 282 6.68 44.13 -12.51
C THR A 282 5.36 43.36 -12.55
N VAL A 283 4.25 44.04 -12.86
CA VAL A 283 2.97 43.38 -13.11
C VAL A 283 2.85 43.11 -14.61
N LEU A 284 2.65 41.85 -14.95
CA LEU A 284 2.31 41.37 -16.29
C LEU A 284 0.78 41.33 -16.43
N TYR A 285 0.28 41.94 -17.49
CA TYR A 285 -1.13 41.90 -17.83
C TYR A 285 -1.30 40.92 -18.99
N ASP A 286 -1.87 39.75 -18.71
CA ASP A 286 -2.49 38.96 -19.79
C ASP A 286 -3.88 39.56 -20.06
N GLY A 287 -4.33 39.52 -21.30
CA GLY A 287 -5.58 40.18 -21.72
C GLY A 287 -6.86 39.63 -21.08
N GLY A 288 -6.79 38.71 -20.10
CA GLY A 288 -7.91 38.08 -19.41
C GLY A 288 -8.11 38.52 -17.95
N ASP A 289 -7.08 38.96 -17.23
CA ASP A 289 -7.18 39.41 -15.84
C ASP A 289 -6.74 40.89 -15.67
N PRO A 290 -7.68 41.82 -15.39
CA PRO A 290 -7.35 43.23 -15.22
C PRO A 290 -6.47 43.53 -14.00
N SER A 291 -6.33 42.58 -13.06
CA SER A 291 -5.44 42.69 -11.90
C SER A 291 -4.00 42.27 -12.20
N GLY A 292 -3.78 41.55 -13.31
CA GLY A 292 -2.47 41.05 -13.73
C GLY A 292 -1.82 40.05 -12.76
N SER A 293 -0.64 39.55 -13.11
CA SER A 293 0.19 38.70 -12.27
C SER A 293 1.59 39.31 -12.14
N LEU A 294 2.29 39.06 -11.04
CA LEU A 294 3.68 39.49 -10.93
C LEU A 294 4.58 38.70 -11.87
N SER A 295 5.60 39.35 -12.42
CA SER A 295 6.55 38.73 -13.36
C SER A 295 7.43 37.66 -12.71
N GLU A 296 7.51 37.64 -11.39
CA GLU A 296 8.24 36.65 -10.60
C GLU A 296 7.24 35.83 -9.78
N PRO A 297 7.30 34.49 -9.82
CA PRO A 297 6.46 33.64 -9.00
C PRO A 297 6.95 33.59 -7.55
N ILE A 298 6.11 33.05 -6.67
CA ILE A 298 6.53 32.57 -5.36
C ILE A 298 6.87 31.08 -5.46
N ASP A 299 8.11 30.76 -5.14
CA ASP A 299 8.63 29.40 -5.12
C ASP A 299 8.63 28.86 -3.69
N PHE A 300 8.02 27.70 -3.50
CA PHE A 300 8.01 26.98 -2.24
C PHE A 300 9.12 25.94 -2.21
N TYR A 301 9.86 25.94 -1.12
CA TYR A 301 10.98 25.05 -0.86
C TYR A 301 10.69 24.23 0.39
N LEU A 302 11.03 22.94 0.34
CA LEU A 302 11.06 22.05 1.49
C LEU A 302 12.44 21.42 1.56
N ASP A 303 13.13 21.62 2.68
CA ASP A 303 14.50 21.13 2.90
C ASP A 303 15.45 21.53 1.72
N ASP A 304 15.32 22.79 1.29
CA ASP A 304 16.04 23.43 0.19
C ASP A 304 15.76 22.86 -1.22
N VAL A 305 14.82 21.92 -1.35
CA VAL A 305 14.30 21.42 -2.64
C VAL A 305 13.09 22.26 -3.05
N LYS A 306 13.09 22.80 -4.28
CA LYS A 306 11.92 23.51 -4.81
C LYS A 306 10.81 22.50 -5.11
N VAL A 307 9.66 22.65 -4.45
CA VAL A 307 8.54 21.72 -4.55
C VAL A 307 7.38 22.28 -5.35
N GLN A 308 7.12 23.59 -5.29
CA GLN A 308 6.01 24.23 -5.97
C GLN A 308 6.39 25.64 -6.40
N SER A 309 5.80 26.10 -7.51
CA SER A 309 5.85 27.49 -7.94
C SER A 309 4.43 27.98 -8.16
N LEU A 310 4.10 29.19 -7.66
CA LEU A 310 2.79 29.80 -7.82
C LEU A 310 2.93 31.23 -8.34
N ASN A 311 2.03 31.61 -9.24
CA ASN A 311 1.93 33.00 -9.67
C ASN A 311 1.33 33.86 -8.56
N ILE A 312 1.79 35.10 -8.45
CA ILE A 312 1.30 36.07 -7.47
C ILE A 312 0.37 37.04 -8.17
N GLY A 313 -0.84 37.24 -7.67
CA GLY A 313 -1.76 38.23 -8.23
C GLY A 313 -1.22 39.65 -8.09
N GLY A 314 -1.36 40.48 -9.12
CA GLY A 314 -0.83 41.85 -9.16
C GLY A 314 -1.42 42.76 -8.07
N GLY A 315 -2.61 42.44 -7.58
CA GLY A 315 -3.25 43.12 -6.44
C GLY A 315 -2.48 43.02 -5.12
N LEU A 316 -1.56 42.06 -4.98
CA LEU A 316 -0.73 41.88 -3.78
C LEU A 316 0.58 42.71 -3.82
N LYS A 317 0.89 43.38 -4.93
CA LYS A 317 2.12 44.16 -5.08
C LYS A 317 2.23 45.25 -4.00
N GLY A 318 3.29 45.18 -3.19
CA GLY A 318 3.58 46.23 -2.20
C GLY A 318 2.58 46.32 -1.06
N ARG A 319 1.69 45.33 -0.90
CA ARG A 319 0.66 45.32 0.14
C ARG A 319 1.02 44.35 1.27
N PRO A 320 1.11 44.82 2.53
CA PRO A 320 1.32 43.94 3.67
C PRO A 320 0.01 43.26 4.05
N GLU A 321 -0.30 42.17 3.35
CA GLU A 321 -1.51 41.36 3.57
C GLU A 321 -1.17 40.17 4.47
N THR A 322 -1.86 40.07 5.61
CA THR A 322 -1.68 38.93 6.54
C THR A 322 -2.58 37.75 6.17
N SER A 323 -3.66 37.96 5.42
CA SER A 323 -4.59 36.91 5.00
C SER A 323 -4.52 36.69 3.49
N ILE A 324 -3.88 35.61 3.07
CA ILE A 324 -3.60 35.33 1.66
C ILE A 324 -4.46 34.16 1.20
N ALA A 325 -5.15 34.33 0.08
CA ALA A 325 -5.84 33.24 -0.61
C ALA A 325 -4.89 32.57 -1.62
N ILE A 326 -4.81 31.24 -1.58
CA ILE A 326 -4.06 30.43 -2.54
C ILE A 326 -5.07 29.68 -3.40
N SER A 327 -4.99 29.87 -4.72
CA SER A 327 -5.81 29.16 -5.71
C SER A 327 -5.06 27.96 -6.27
N VAL A 328 -5.78 26.86 -6.45
CA VAL A 328 -5.27 25.58 -6.95
C VAL A 328 -6.16 25.10 -8.09
N VAL A 329 -5.56 24.63 -9.16
CA VAL A 329 -6.28 24.11 -10.33
C VAL A 329 -6.06 22.61 -10.42
N GLY A 330 -7.15 21.86 -10.56
CA GLY A 330 -7.12 20.43 -10.88
C GLY A 330 -7.89 20.11 -12.14
N SER A 331 -7.54 18.99 -12.78
CA SER A 331 -8.13 18.57 -14.05
C SER A 331 -8.52 17.09 -14.03
N GLY A 332 -9.45 16.71 -14.90
CA GLY A 332 -9.89 15.33 -15.03
C GLY A 332 -10.84 15.11 -16.20
N LEU A 333 -11.05 13.84 -16.55
CA LEU A 333 -11.95 13.46 -17.65
C LEU A 333 -13.43 13.71 -17.30
N SER A 334 -13.76 13.68 -16.00
CA SER A 334 -15.07 14.03 -15.47
C SER A 334 -14.98 15.15 -14.44
N GLY A 335 -16.11 15.80 -14.16
CA GLY A 335 -16.18 16.81 -13.10
C GLY A 335 -15.89 16.25 -11.70
N VAL A 336 -16.08 14.94 -11.48
CA VAL A 336 -15.70 14.30 -10.21
C VAL A 336 -14.19 14.13 -10.12
N ASP A 337 -13.55 13.68 -11.20
CA ASP A 337 -12.10 13.50 -11.24
C ASP A 337 -11.37 14.84 -11.08
N ALA A 338 -11.84 15.88 -11.76
CA ALA A 338 -11.27 17.22 -11.67
C ALA A 338 -11.41 17.83 -10.27
N ARG A 339 -12.52 17.60 -9.57
CA ARG A 339 -12.71 18.03 -8.17
C ARG A 339 -11.79 17.28 -7.22
N ASN A 340 -11.66 15.97 -7.40
CA ASN A 340 -10.77 15.16 -6.57
C ASN A 340 -9.31 15.59 -6.77
N ASP A 341 -8.87 15.78 -8.02
CA ASP A 341 -7.52 16.26 -8.32
C ASP A 341 -7.23 17.64 -7.71
N ALA A 342 -8.16 18.59 -7.86
CA ALA A 342 -8.00 19.94 -7.29
C ALA A 342 -7.94 19.90 -5.75
N ASN A 343 -8.77 19.08 -5.12
CA ASN A 343 -8.79 18.89 -3.67
C ASN A 343 -7.52 18.21 -3.16
N ASP A 344 -7.00 17.21 -3.87
CA ASP A 344 -5.76 16.52 -3.51
C ASP A 344 -4.56 17.46 -3.60
N ARG A 345 -4.46 18.26 -4.67
CA ARG A 345 -3.42 19.30 -4.82
C ARG A 345 -3.54 20.37 -3.74
N MET A 346 -4.75 20.80 -3.40
CA MET A 346 -4.98 21.75 -2.30
C MET A 346 -4.46 21.20 -0.97
N LYS A 347 -4.81 19.96 -0.63
CA LYS A 347 -4.34 19.29 0.59
C LYS A 347 -2.83 19.10 0.61
N GLN A 348 -2.22 18.84 -0.55
CA GLN A 348 -0.77 18.74 -0.70
C GLN A 348 -0.09 20.07 -0.34
N ILE A 349 -0.57 21.19 -0.90
CA ILE A 349 -0.03 22.52 -0.58
C ILE A 349 -0.31 22.91 0.88
N GLN A 350 -1.51 22.64 1.40
CA GLN A 350 -1.84 22.85 2.82
C GLN A 350 -0.88 22.10 3.74
N THR A 351 -0.60 20.83 3.42
CA THR A 351 0.35 20.01 4.17
C THR A 351 1.75 20.60 4.07
N LEU A 352 2.20 20.95 2.86
CA LEU A 352 3.49 21.58 2.62
C LEU A 352 3.71 22.88 3.43
N LEU A 353 2.68 23.72 3.55
CA LEU A 353 2.78 24.96 4.33
C LEU A 353 2.94 24.70 5.83
N ILE A 354 2.53 23.51 6.29
CA ILE A 354 2.65 23.05 7.68
C ILE A 354 3.95 22.24 7.90
N THR A 355 4.54 21.63 6.86
CA THR A 355 5.73 20.74 6.98
C THR A 355 7.02 21.41 7.45
N GLY A 356 7.03 22.71 7.76
CA GLY A 356 8.17 23.45 8.33
C GLY A 356 8.40 23.31 9.84
N SER A 357 7.48 22.64 10.55
CA SER A 357 7.70 22.19 11.93
C SER A 357 6.88 20.94 12.12
N LEU A 358 7.52 19.78 12.36
CA LEU A 358 6.77 18.65 12.89
C LEU A 358 5.98 19.17 14.11
N PRO A 359 4.66 18.91 14.22
CA PRO A 359 3.85 19.40 15.33
C PRO A 359 4.46 19.03 16.68
N VAL A 360 5.18 17.90 16.70
CA VAL A 360 5.94 17.38 17.83
C VAL A 360 7.29 16.85 17.38
N LYS A 361 8.25 16.83 18.32
CA LYS A 361 9.52 16.16 18.10
C LYS A 361 9.32 14.64 18.11
N LEU A 362 10.04 13.96 17.22
CA LEU A 362 10.02 12.51 17.06
C LEU A 362 11.36 11.95 17.51
N ASN A 363 11.30 10.88 18.30
CA ASN A 363 12.48 10.10 18.69
C ASN A 363 12.53 8.82 17.89
N ILE A 364 13.70 8.52 17.32
CA ILE A 364 13.98 7.22 16.71
C ILE A 364 14.16 6.21 17.84
N ILE A 365 13.25 5.26 17.95
CA ILE A 365 13.30 4.15 18.91
C ILE A 365 14.16 3.02 18.36
N LYS A 366 14.01 2.73 17.07
CA LYS A 366 14.72 1.64 16.40
C LYS A 366 14.83 1.89 14.90
N THR A 367 15.97 1.53 14.34
CA THR A 367 16.17 1.41 12.89
C THR A 367 16.64 0.00 12.58
N ASP A 368 16.01 -0.63 11.60
CA ASP A 368 16.41 -1.93 11.05
C ASP A 368 16.63 -1.76 9.53
N SER A 369 17.72 -2.28 8.99
CA SER A 369 17.97 -2.27 7.54
C SER A 369 18.31 -3.67 7.03
N ILE A 370 17.70 -4.03 5.91
CA ILE A 370 17.86 -5.32 5.25
C ILE A 370 18.20 -5.06 3.78
N SER A 371 19.28 -5.64 3.27
CA SER A 371 19.64 -5.45 1.86
C SER A 371 18.65 -6.17 0.93
N PRO A 372 18.29 -5.60 -0.23
CA PRO A 372 17.41 -6.25 -1.22
C PRO A 372 17.91 -7.63 -1.69
N SER A 373 19.23 -7.82 -1.76
CA SER A 373 19.83 -9.11 -2.10
C SER A 373 19.50 -10.18 -1.05
N LEU A 374 19.58 -9.83 0.24
CA LEU A 374 19.28 -10.74 1.34
C LEU A 374 17.79 -11.11 1.39
N GLY A 375 16.90 -10.14 1.14
CA GLY A 375 15.45 -10.40 1.05
C GLY A 375 15.10 -11.38 -0.07
N LYS A 376 15.71 -11.22 -1.26
CA LYS A 376 15.52 -12.14 -2.40
C LYS A 376 16.03 -13.55 -2.08
N GLU A 377 17.21 -13.66 -1.50
CA GLU A 377 17.79 -14.95 -1.12
C GLU A 377 16.95 -15.64 -0.04
N PHE A 378 16.48 -14.88 0.96
CA PHE A 378 15.58 -15.39 1.98
C PHE A 378 14.28 -15.92 1.39
N LEU A 379 13.66 -15.19 0.46
CA LEU A 379 12.43 -15.64 -0.21
C LEU A 379 12.65 -16.97 -0.96
N GLN A 380 13.78 -17.12 -1.66
CA GLN A 380 14.14 -18.38 -2.34
C GLN A 380 14.34 -19.53 -1.35
N ASN A 381 15.05 -19.28 -0.25
CA ASN A 381 15.28 -20.27 0.80
C ASN A 381 13.98 -20.65 1.51
N ALA A 382 13.09 -19.69 1.79
CA ALA A 382 11.79 -19.94 2.39
C ALA A 382 10.89 -20.80 1.49
N MET A 383 10.89 -20.56 0.17
CA MET A 383 10.19 -21.42 -0.79
C MET A 383 10.73 -22.85 -0.78
N LEU A 384 12.05 -23.02 -0.75
CA LEU A 384 12.69 -24.34 -0.68
C LEU A 384 12.35 -25.07 0.61
N ILE A 385 12.46 -24.41 1.77
CA ILE A 385 12.13 -24.97 3.09
C ILE A 385 10.64 -25.31 3.16
N GLY A 386 9.77 -24.46 2.63
CA GLY A 386 8.33 -24.71 2.56
C GLY A 386 8.02 -25.98 1.76
N LEU A 387 8.65 -26.14 0.59
CA LEU A 387 8.51 -27.36 -0.23
C LEU A 387 9.00 -28.60 0.51
N LEU A 388 10.20 -28.55 1.12
CA LEU A 388 10.75 -29.66 1.89
C LEU A 388 9.86 -30.02 3.09
N SER A 389 9.25 -29.03 3.74
CA SER A 389 8.32 -29.24 4.86
C SER A 389 7.06 -29.99 4.41
N ILE A 390 6.47 -29.61 3.27
CA ILE A 390 5.32 -30.31 2.70
C ILE A 390 5.68 -31.76 2.36
N ILE A 391 6.85 -32.00 1.76
CA ILE A 391 7.33 -33.35 1.44
C ILE A 391 7.53 -34.19 2.71
N ALA A 392 8.16 -33.61 3.75
CA ALA A 392 8.39 -34.30 5.02
C ALA A 392 7.08 -34.67 5.73
N VAL A 393 6.13 -33.73 5.81
CA VAL A 393 4.79 -33.99 6.37
C VAL A 393 4.07 -35.07 5.57
N THR A 394 4.13 -34.99 4.23
CA THR A 394 3.56 -35.99 3.32
C THR A 394 4.13 -37.38 3.60
N ALA A 395 5.44 -37.49 3.73
CA ALA A 395 6.11 -38.76 4.02
C ALA A 395 5.65 -39.35 5.37
N ILE A 396 5.59 -38.54 6.42
CA ILE A 396 5.14 -38.98 7.75
C ILE A 396 3.68 -39.46 7.70
N VAL A 397 2.79 -38.72 7.02
CA VAL A 397 1.37 -39.09 6.86
C VAL A 397 1.23 -40.42 6.11
N ILE A 398 1.98 -40.61 5.03
CA ILE A 398 1.98 -41.88 4.27
C ILE A 398 2.49 -43.03 5.15
N LEU A 399 3.58 -42.84 5.88
CA LEU A 399 4.16 -43.86 6.77
C LEU A 399 3.21 -44.23 7.92
N ARG A 400 2.52 -43.25 8.50
CA ARG A 400 1.56 -43.45 9.60
C ARG A 400 0.34 -44.23 9.15
N TYR A 401 -0.34 -43.76 8.11
CA TYR A 401 -1.65 -44.31 7.73
C TYR A 401 -1.56 -45.47 6.74
N LYS A 402 -0.44 -45.61 6.01
CA LYS A 402 -0.21 -46.66 4.98
C LYS A 402 -1.29 -46.78 3.90
N LYS A 403 -2.24 -45.84 3.84
CA LYS A 403 -3.38 -45.82 2.92
C LYS A 403 -3.37 -44.52 2.12
N TRP A 404 -3.14 -44.62 0.82
CA TRP A 404 -3.14 -43.48 -0.11
C TRP A 404 -4.46 -42.70 -0.12
N LYS A 405 -5.58 -43.38 0.15
CA LYS A 405 -6.93 -42.77 0.27
C LYS A 405 -7.02 -41.72 1.39
N ILE A 406 -6.16 -41.80 2.41
CA ILE A 406 -6.09 -40.87 3.55
C ILE A 406 -5.04 -39.79 3.28
N ALA A 407 -3.86 -40.20 2.80
CA ALA A 407 -2.76 -39.28 2.55
C ALA A 407 -3.08 -38.24 1.46
N PHE A 408 -3.75 -38.65 0.38
CA PHE A 408 -4.03 -37.75 -0.75
C PHE A 408 -4.94 -36.55 -0.40
N PRO A 409 -6.09 -36.73 0.30
CA PRO A 409 -6.88 -35.61 0.80
C PRO A 409 -6.10 -34.66 1.71
N ILE A 410 -5.26 -35.19 2.59
CA ILE A 410 -4.44 -34.40 3.52
C ILE A 410 -3.50 -33.47 2.73
N ILE A 411 -2.73 -34.03 1.78
CA ILE A 411 -1.77 -33.27 0.96
C ILE A 411 -2.48 -32.19 0.14
N THR A 412 -3.62 -32.53 -0.47
CA THR A 412 -4.41 -31.61 -1.30
C THR A 412 -4.87 -30.41 -0.49
N VAL A 413 -5.41 -30.65 0.72
CA VAL A 413 -5.89 -29.58 1.59
C VAL A 413 -4.72 -28.72 2.08
N ILE A 414 -3.62 -29.31 2.54
CA ILE A 414 -2.42 -28.56 2.98
C ILE A 414 -1.93 -27.60 1.88
N THR A 415 -1.80 -28.10 0.65
CA THR A 415 -1.30 -27.30 -0.47
C THR A 415 -2.25 -26.16 -0.81
N SER A 416 -3.56 -26.43 -0.80
CA SER A 416 -4.58 -25.41 -1.05
C SER A 416 -4.67 -24.36 0.06
N GLU A 417 -4.38 -24.74 1.31
CA GLU A 417 -4.53 -23.87 2.47
C GLU A 417 -3.52 -22.73 2.45
N ILE A 418 -2.31 -22.98 1.95
CA ILE A 418 -1.31 -21.94 1.69
C ILE A 418 -1.88 -20.89 0.75
N LEU A 419 -2.51 -21.32 -0.35
CA LEU A 419 -3.12 -20.40 -1.31
C LEU A 419 -4.27 -19.64 -0.66
N LEU A 420 -5.15 -20.31 0.10
CA LEU A 420 -6.27 -19.67 0.80
C LEU A 420 -5.79 -18.56 1.76
N ILE A 421 -4.72 -18.81 2.52
CA ILE A 421 -4.13 -17.80 3.40
C ILE A 421 -3.62 -16.61 2.58
N LEU A 422 -2.88 -16.86 1.50
CA LEU A 422 -2.34 -15.82 0.63
C LEU A 422 -3.43 -15.02 -0.10
N GLY A 423 -4.54 -15.64 -0.50
CA GLY A 423 -5.64 -14.93 -1.17
C GLY A 423 -6.43 -14.07 -0.21
N VAL A 424 -6.69 -14.54 1.02
CA VAL A 424 -7.30 -13.67 2.05
C VAL A 424 -6.35 -12.53 2.42
N ALA A 425 -5.05 -12.78 2.52
CA ALA A 425 -4.06 -11.73 2.77
C ALA A 425 -4.02 -10.69 1.62
N ALA A 426 -4.13 -11.12 0.36
CA ALA A 426 -4.22 -10.25 -0.81
C ALA A 426 -5.50 -9.38 -0.77
N LEU A 427 -6.65 -9.96 -0.42
CA LEU A 427 -7.92 -9.22 -0.28
C LEU A 427 -7.85 -8.18 0.84
N LEU A 428 -7.22 -8.51 1.95
CA LEU A 428 -7.06 -7.62 3.10
C LEU A 428 -5.86 -6.65 2.96
N LYS A 429 -5.20 -6.64 1.79
CA LYS A 429 -4.02 -5.82 1.49
C LYS A 429 -2.91 -5.95 2.55
N GLN A 430 -2.77 -7.12 3.17
CA GLN A 430 -1.76 -7.36 4.20
C GLN A 430 -0.38 -7.55 3.56
N ASN A 431 0.65 -6.99 4.20
CA ASN A 431 2.03 -7.26 3.83
C ASN A 431 2.45 -8.58 4.47
N ILE A 432 2.99 -9.49 3.68
CA ILE A 432 3.59 -10.73 4.16
C ILE A 432 5.07 -10.46 4.43
N ASP A 433 5.43 -10.31 5.69
CA ASP A 433 6.80 -10.23 6.18
C ASP A 433 7.27 -11.59 6.73
N ILE A 434 8.48 -11.64 7.31
CA ILE A 434 9.03 -12.89 7.86
C ILE A 434 8.15 -13.42 9.00
N ALA A 435 7.64 -12.53 9.85
CA ALA A 435 6.72 -12.89 10.93
C ALA A 435 5.43 -13.50 10.35
N GLY A 436 4.88 -12.92 9.30
CA GLY A 436 3.74 -13.43 8.56
C GLY A 436 3.97 -14.83 7.99
N ILE A 437 5.16 -15.10 7.41
CA ILE A 437 5.55 -16.44 6.94
C ILE A 437 5.58 -17.44 8.08
N ALA A 438 6.16 -17.08 9.23
CA ALA A 438 6.15 -17.95 10.40
C ALA A 438 4.70 -18.27 10.85
N GLY A 439 3.80 -17.29 10.77
CA GLY A 439 2.38 -17.50 11.08
C GLY A 439 1.68 -18.43 10.09
N ILE A 440 2.05 -18.39 8.81
CA ILE A 440 1.60 -19.35 7.79
C ILE A 440 2.08 -20.77 8.14
N ILE A 441 3.36 -20.93 8.52
CA ILE A 441 3.92 -22.24 8.91
C ILE A 441 3.18 -22.80 10.12
N VAL A 442 2.91 -21.97 11.14
CA VAL A 442 2.12 -22.37 12.32
C VAL A 442 0.71 -22.80 11.90
N ALA A 443 0.02 -22.02 11.06
CA ALA A 443 -1.31 -22.36 10.58
C ALA A 443 -1.33 -23.71 9.83
N ILE A 444 -0.36 -23.95 8.95
CA ILE A 444 -0.22 -25.25 8.26
C ILE A 444 -0.02 -26.38 9.27
N GLY A 445 0.88 -26.21 10.25
CA GLY A 445 1.14 -27.21 11.28
C GLY A 445 -0.12 -27.58 12.06
N THR A 446 -0.88 -26.56 12.51
CA THR A 446 -2.18 -26.79 13.17
C THR A 446 -3.20 -27.45 12.24
N GLY A 447 -3.16 -27.17 10.93
CA GLY A 447 -4.08 -27.79 9.98
C GLY A 447 -3.79 -29.23 9.66
N VAL A 448 -2.51 -29.62 9.64
CA VAL A 448 -2.13 -31.03 9.57
C VAL A 448 -2.60 -31.75 10.83
N ASP A 449 -2.43 -31.15 12.01
CA ASP A 449 -2.86 -31.72 13.29
C ASP A 449 -4.38 -31.93 13.32
N ASP A 450 -5.17 -30.91 12.95
CA ASP A 450 -6.63 -31.01 12.83
C ASP A 450 -7.06 -32.14 11.88
N GLN A 451 -6.38 -32.28 10.74
CA GLN A 451 -6.68 -33.33 9.76
C GLN A 451 -6.36 -34.72 10.30
N ILE A 452 -5.26 -34.86 11.06
CA ILE A 452 -4.90 -36.12 11.75
C ILE A 452 -5.95 -36.42 12.82
N VAL A 453 -6.34 -35.46 13.65
CA VAL A 453 -7.38 -35.65 14.68
C VAL A 453 -8.71 -36.08 14.04
N ILE A 454 -9.15 -35.43 12.97
CA ILE A 454 -10.36 -35.82 12.23
C ILE A 454 -10.23 -37.25 11.69
N THR A 455 -9.06 -37.60 11.14
CA THR A 455 -8.80 -38.93 10.59
C THR A 455 -8.83 -40.02 11.68
N ASP A 456 -8.07 -39.84 12.76
CA ASP A 456 -7.94 -40.80 13.85
C ASP A 456 -9.28 -41.00 14.59
N GLU A 457 -10.02 -39.92 14.86
CA GLU A 457 -11.31 -40.01 15.54
C GLU A 457 -12.40 -40.67 14.67
N THR A 458 -12.35 -40.48 13.35
CA THR A 458 -13.34 -41.06 12.42
C THR A 458 -13.08 -42.53 12.08
N ILE A 459 -11.83 -42.90 11.85
CA ILE A 459 -11.43 -44.30 11.61
C ILE A 459 -11.55 -45.12 12.90
N GLY A 460 -11.36 -44.47 14.06
CA GLY A 460 -11.41 -45.12 15.37
C GLY A 460 -10.06 -45.74 15.73
N LYS A 461 -9.79 -45.82 17.04
CA LYS A 461 -8.68 -46.61 17.57
C LYS A 461 -9.15 -48.06 17.65
N ASP A 462 -8.42 -48.98 17.02
CA ASP A 462 -8.79 -50.41 16.91
C ASP A 462 -9.07 -51.09 18.28
N ASP A 463 -8.54 -50.52 19.37
CA ASP A 463 -8.59 -51.08 20.73
C ASP A 463 -9.75 -50.58 21.62
N ASP A 464 -10.62 -49.68 21.15
CA ASP A 464 -11.68 -49.08 21.99
C ASP A 464 -13.08 -49.54 21.55
N ASP A 465 -13.66 -50.52 22.26
CA ASP A 465 -14.93 -51.15 21.86
C ASP A 465 -16.12 -50.19 21.87
N GLU A 466 -16.08 -49.11 22.67
CA GLU A 466 -17.11 -48.07 22.68
C GLU A 466 -17.12 -47.26 21.36
N TYR A 467 -15.95 -47.12 20.71
CA TYR A 467 -15.80 -46.37 19.46
C TYR A 467 -16.33 -47.11 18.24
N LYS A 468 -16.46 -48.43 18.29
CA LYS A 468 -17.03 -49.25 17.21
C LYS A 468 -18.52 -49.00 17.01
N PHE A 469 -19.24 -48.60 18.05
CA PHE A 469 -20.69 -48.36 18.00
C PHE A 469 -21.09 -46.91 17.69
N LEU A 470 -20.13 -45.98 17.61
CA LEU A 470 -20.41 -44.58 17.28
C LEU A 470 -20.66 -44.40 15.78
N SER A 471 -21.73 -43.70 15.43
CA SER A 471 -21.97 -43.26 14.06
C SER A 471 -20.87 -42.29 13.59
N TRP A 472 -20.62 -42.26 12.28
CA TRP A 472 -19.68 -41.31 11.67
C TRP A 472 -19.92 -39.86 12.09
N ALA A 473 -21.19 -39.46 12.22
CA ALA A 473 -21.58 -38.12 12.66
C ALA A 473 -21.17 -37.85 14.13
N GLN A 474 -21.26 -38.84 15.01
CA GLN A 474 -20.82 -38.70 16.41
C GLN A 474 -19.29 -38.63 16.51
N LYS A 475 -18.57 -39.46 15.74
CA LYS A 475 -17.11 -39.41 15.65
C LYS A 475 -16.64 -38.04 15.15
N LEU A 476 -17.24 -37.53 14.08
CA LEU A 476 -16.97 -36.17 13.60
C LEU A 476 -17.31 -35.09 14.65
N LYS A 477 -18.41 -35.22 15.39
CA LYS A 477 -18.75 -34.24 16.44
C LYS A 477 -17.65 -34.16 17.51
N LYS A 478 -17.10 -35.30 17.93
CA LYS A 478 -15.97 -35.35 18.88
C LYS A 478 -14.72 -34.71 18.27
N ALA A 479 -14.37 -35.08 17.03
CA ALA A 479 -13.21 -34.50 16.33
C ALA A 479 -13.32 -32.97 16.22
N PHE A 480 -14.46 -32.46 15.75
CA PHE A 480 -14.68 -31.02 15.61
C PHE A 480 -14.69 -30.31 16.95
N PHE A 481 -15.13 -30.93 18.05
CA PHE A 481 -15.02 -30.32 19.37
C PHE A 481 -13.54 -30.04 19.75
N ILE A 482 -12.64 -30.99 19.48
CA ILE A 482 -11.19 -30.82 19.71
C ILE A 482 -10.64 -29.71 18.80
N VAL A 483 -10.96 -29.75 17.51
CA VAL A 483 -10.51 -28.75 16.51
C VAL A 483 -10.99 -27.34 16.90
N PHE A 484 -12.26 -27.17 17.28
CA PHE A 484 -12.79 -25.86 17.69
C PHE A 484 -12.16 -25.36 19.01
N ALA A 485 -11.86 -26.26 19.95
CA ALA A 485 -11.17 -25.89 21.19
C ALA A 485 -9.74 -25.40 20.92
N ALA A 486 -8.99 -26.11 20.08
CA ALA A 486 -7.63 -25.72 19.67
C ALA A 486 -7.63 -24.40 18.89
N TYR A 487 -8.61 -24.21 18.00
CA TYR A 487 -8.83 -22.95 17.29
C TYR A 487 -9.08 -21.78 18.24
N ALA A 488 -10.00 -21.93 19.20
CA ALA A 488 -10.33 -20.87 20.16
C ALA A 488 -9.10 -20.49 21.00
N ALA A 489 -8.32 -21.48 21.45
CA ALA A 489 -7.08 -21.24 22.19
C ALA A 489 -6.02 -20.51 21.33
N THR A 490 -5.88 -20.88 20.06
CA THR A 490 -4.93 -20.25 19.14
C THR A 490 -5.33 -18.81 18.80
N VAL A 491 -6.61 -18.57 18.52
CA VAL A 491 -7.08 -17.19 18.28
C VAL A 491 -6.93 -16.33 19.53
N ALA A 492 -7.29 -16.87 20.70
CA ALA A 492 -7.12 -16.18 21.98
C ALA A 492 -5.66 -15.81 22.26
N SER A 493 -4.70 -16.67 21.92
CA SER A 493 -3.27 -16.39 22.11
C SER A 493 -2.72 -15.37 21.11
N MET A 494 -3.32 -15.25 19.92
CA MET A 494 -2.90 -14.26 18.91
C MET A 494 -3.43 -12.84 19.17
N ILE A 495 -4.56 -12.69 19.86
CA ILE A 495 -5.17 -11.36 20.11
C ILE A 495 -4.18 -10.37 20.77
N PRO A 496 -3.45 -10.73 21.85
CA PRO A 496 -2.47 -9.82 22.45
C PRO A 496 -1.31 -9.47 21.49
N LEU A 497 -0.91 -10.41 20.62
CA LEU A 497 0.20 -10.20 19.68
C LEU A 497 -0.12 -9.19 18.58
N LEU A 498 -1.41 -8.94 18.29
CA LEU A 498 -1.82 -7.90 17.34
C LEU A 498 -1.37 -6.49 17.75
N PHE A 499 -1.15 -6.28 19.05
CA PHE A 499 -0.78 -4.99 19.65
C PHE A 499 0.62 -5.02 20.29
N ALA A 500 1.27 -6.19 20.32
CA ALA A 500 2.58 -6.35 20.96
C ALA A 500 3.73 -5.95 20.02
N GLY A 501 4.88 -5.60 20.63
CA GLY A 501 6.13 -5.36 19.92
C GLY A 501 6.07 -4.21 18.91
N ALA A 502 5.33 -3.14 19.21
CA ALA A 502 5.12 -2.01 18.31
C ALA A 502 4.64 -2.44 16.90
N GLY A 503 3.79 -3.47 16.82
CA GLY A 503 3.24 -3.97 15.55
C GLY A 503 4.14 -4.94 14.79
N LEU A 504 5.36 -5.24 15.26
CA LEU A 504 6.27 -6.20 14.62
C LEU A 504 5.73 -7.65 14.60
N LEU A 505 4.91 -8.01 15.59
CA LEU A 505 4.28 -9.35 15.68
C LEU A 505 2.91 -9.41 15.00
N LYS A 506 2.41 -8.27 14.48
CA LYS A 506 1.09 -8.18 13.88
C LYS A 506 0.97 -9.07 12.64
N GLY A 507 2.01 -9.12 11.80
CA GLY A 507 2.05 -9.99 10.62
C GLY A 507 1.84 -11.45 10.99
N PHE A 508 2.59 -11.95 11.98
CA PHE A 508 2.46 -13.31 12.52
C PHE A 508 1.04 -13.59 13.05
N ALA A 509 0.53 -12.73 13.93
CA ALA A 509 -0.80 -12.94 14.53
C ALA A 509 -1.92 -12.92 13.47
N VAL A 510 -1.89 -11.98 12.53
CA VAL A 510 -2.90 -11.87 11.47
C VAL A 510 -2.87 -13.08 10.55
N THR A 511 -1.69 -13.51 10.07
CA THR A 511 -1.61 -14.68 9.16
C THR A 511 -1.99 -15.98 9.86
N THR A 512 -1.61 -16.16 11.13
CA THR A 512 -2.06 -17.32 11.93
C THR A 512 -3.57 -17.33 12.11
N ILE A 513 -4.19 -16.21 12.53
CA ILE A 513 -5.65 -16.11 12.69
C ILE A 513 -6.37 -16.41 11.36
N ILE A 514 -5.92 -15.83 10.25
CA ILE A 514 -6.46 -16.09 8.92
C ILE A 514 -6.37 -17.58 8.60
N GLY A 515 -5.21 -18.19 8.81
CA GLY A 515 -4.99 -19.60 8.52
C GLY A 515 -5.87 -20.54 9.34
N VAL A 516 -5.87 -20.41 10.66
CA VAL A 516 -6.70 -21.30 11.51
C VAL A 516 -8.20 -21.08 11.28
N THR A 517 -8.62 -19.85 10.98
CA THR A 517 -10.03 -19.53 10.67
C THR A 517 -10.44 -20.13 9.32
N ASN A 518 -9.65 -19.90 8.26
CA ASN A 518 -9.88 -20.52 6.95
C ASN A 518 -9.89 -22.05 7.08
N GLY A 519 -9.01 -22.58 7.92
CA GLY A 519 -8.96 -23.97 8.28
C GLY A 519 -10.30 -24.47 8.77
N VAL A 520 -10.68 -24.06 9.98
CA VAL A 520 -11.84 -24.60 10.70
C VAL A 520 -13.15 -24.40 9.95
N PHE A 521 -13.34 -23.27 9.26
CA PHE A 521 -14.61 -22.95 8.62
C PHE A 521 -14.73 -23.42 7.17
N ILE A 522 -13.62 -23.61 6.45
CA ILE A 522 -13.63 -23.93 5.01
C ILE A 522 -13.00 -25.30 4.76
N THR A 523 -11.74 -25.48 5.12
CA THR A 523 -10.98 -26.66 4.69
C THR A 523 -11.29 -27.92 5.51
N ARG A 524 -11.43 -27.82 6.84
CA ARG A 524 -11.73 -29.00 7.70
C ARG A 524 -13.12 -29.59 7.41
N PRO A 525 -14.19 -28.81 7.22
CA PRO A 525 -15.50 -29.35 6.83
C PRO A 525 -15.49 -30.06 5.47
N ALA A 526 -14.74 -29.53 4.50
CA ALA A 526 -14.55 -30.16 3.20
C ALA A 526 -13.73 -31.45 3.32
N PHE A 527 -12.63 -31.42 4.09
CA PHE A 527 -11.78 -32.57 4.39
C PHE A 527 -12.58 -33.71 5.04
N ALA A 528 -13.35 -33.41 6.10
CA ALA A 528 -14.19 -34.39 6.78
C ALA A 528 -15.18 -35.06 5.84
N LYS A 529 -15.74 -34.32 4.87
CA LYS A 529 -16.65 -34.87 3.87
C LYS A 529 -15.93 -35.72 2.81
N LEU A 530 -14.72 -35.32 2.41
CA LEU A 530 -13.87 -36.13 1.54
C LEU A 530 -13.54 -37.47 2.21
N MET A 531 -13.16 -37.43 3.50
CA MET A 531 -12.87 -38.62 4.29
C MET A 531 -14.09 -39.53 4.43
N GLU A 532 -15.28 -38.98 4.68
CA GLU A 532 -16.53 -39.75 4.71
C GLU A 532 -16.72 -40.51 3.39
N ILE A 533 -16.64 -39.84 2.25
CA ILE A 533 -16.89 -40.47 0.94
C ILE A 533 -15.80 -41.50 0.57
N LEU A 534 -14.55 -41.24 0.93
CA LEU A 534 -13.41 -42.08 0.54
C LEU A 534 -13.22 -43.29 1.44
N VAL A 535 -13.62 -43.20 2.72
CA VAL A 535 -13.36 -44.22 3.74
C VAL A 535 -14.64 -44.93 4.19
N SER A 536 -15.78 -44.24 4.37
CA SER A 536 -16.99 -44.87 4.94
C SER A 536 -17.71 -45.87 4.02
N ASP A 537 -17.46 -45.81 2.72
CA ASP A 537 -18.09 -46.70 1.73
C ASP A 537 -17.39 -48.08 1.65
N ASP A 538 -16.22 -48.27 2.28
CA ASP A 538 -15.47 -49.54 2.25
C ASP A 538 -15.69 -50.40 3.52
N ASP A 539 -16.18 -49.85 4.64
CA ASP A 539 -16.53 -50.62 5.86
C ASP A 539 -17.91 -51.30 5.78
N LYS A 540 -18.57 -51.23 4.61
CA LYS A 540 -19.89 -51.83 4.33
C LYS A 540 -19.84 -52.99 3.32
N GLU A 541 -18.66 -53.32 2.81
CA GLU A 541 -18.35 -54.57 2.10
C GLU A 541 -17.56 -55.49 3.04
#